data_AF-A0A418EQC0-F1
#
_entry.id   AF-A0A418EQC0-F1
#
_cell.length_a   1.000
_cell.length_b   1.000
_cell.length_c   1.000
_cell.angle_alpha   90.00
_cell.angle_beta   90.00
_cell.angle_gamma   90.00
#
_symmetry.space_group_name_H-M   'P 1'
#
loop_
_entity.id
_entity.type
_entity.pdbx_description
1 polymer ?
#
loop_
_entity_poly.entity_id
_entity_poly.type
_entity_poly.pdbx_seq_one_letter_code
_entity_poly.pdbx_strand_id
1 'polypeptide(L)'
;ALYVVDLVKFKRMAAGDSLRAIYDQLSADPNSLSNLDQDLPNYAQHQIPIFSLPQEWLWCESWCSDESKAEAKTIDLCNNPKHKEPKLDMAKRVISGDLFPESWLQLDAEVKAAEAAYELASN
;
A
#
# COMPACT_ATOMS: atom_id res chain seq x y z
N ALA A 1 -1.26 2.06 -2.23
CA ALA A 1 -1.01 1.16 -1.09
C ALA A 1 -1.81 1.51 0.17
N LEU A 2 -1.90 2.78 0.59
CA LEU A 2 -2.55 3.19 1.85
C LEU A 2 -3.73 4.15 1.60
N TYR A 3 -4.85 3.97 2.30
CA TYR A 3 -5.97 4.90 2.32
C TYR A 3 -6.85 4.69 3.56
N VAL A 4 -7.71 5.66 3.86
CA VAL A 4 -8.70 5.60 4.95
C VAL A 4 -10.10 5.71 4.36
N VAL A 5 -11.02 4.88 4.83
CA VAL A 5 -12.44 4.94 4.46
C VAL A 5 -13.29 5.25 5.68
N ASP A 6 -13.95 6.40 5.67
CA ASP A 6 -15.08 6.65 6.58
C ASP A 6 -16.27 5.83 6.09
N LEU A 7 -16.45 4.63 6.66
CA LEU A 7 -17.51 3.70 6.26
C LEU A 7 -18.92 4.26 6.48
N VAL A 8 -19.13 5.14 7.47
CA VAL A 8 -20.44 5.72 7.74
C VAL A 8 -20.79 6.71 6.63
N LYS A 9 -19.87 7.61 6.29
CA LYS A 9 -20.05 8.56 5.19
C LYS A 9 -20.13 7.85 3.83
N PHE A 10 -19.25 6.87 3.59
CA PHE A 10 -19.21 6.08 2.37
C PHE A 10 -20.53 5.37 2.08
N LYS A 11 -21.15 4.78 3.12
CA LYS A 11 -22.49 4.18 3.01
C LYS A 11 -23.58 5.21 2.78
N ARG A 12 -23.58 6.32 3.54
CA ARG A 12 -24.60 7.38 3.42
C ARG A 12 -24.65 8.01 2.03
N MET A 13 -23.53 8.08 1.33
CA MET A 13 -23.44 8.65 -0.01
C MET A 13 -23.57 7.61 -1.14
N ALA A 14 -23.84 6.34 -0.79
CA ALA A 14 -23.88 5.22 -1.75
C ALA A 14 -22.64 5.12 -2.65
N ALA A 15 -21.45 5.51 -2.16
CA ALA A 15 -20.22 5.57 -2.95
C ALA A 15 -19.86 4.21 -3.58
N GLY A 16 -20.10 3.12 -2.85
CA GLY A 16 -19.85 1.76 -3.36
C GLY A 16 -20.73 1.38 -4.55
N ASP A 17 -21.97 1.88 -4.62
CA ASP A 17 -22.86 1.63 -5.74
C ASP A 17 -22.42 2.42 -6.97
N SER A 18 -22.04 3.69 -6.77
CA SER A 18 -21.46 4.54 -7.82
C SER A 18 -20.16 3.95 -8.38
N LEU A 19 -19.23 3.50 -7.52
CA LEU A 19 -17.98 2.87 -7.97
C LEU A 19 -18.24 1.62 -8.81
N ARG A 20 -19.20 0.78 -8.42
CA ARG A 20 -19.57 -0.43 -9.18
C ARG A 20 -20.20 -0.09 -10.54
N ALA A 21 -21.07 0.92 -10.60
CA ALA A 21 -21.65 1.36 -11.87
C ALA A 21 -20.60 1.95 -12.82
N ILE A 22 -19.67 2.76 -12.31
CA ILE A 22 -18.55 3.30 -13.10
C ILE A 22 -17.64 2.17 -13.59
N TYR A 23 -17.31 1.22 -12.71
CA TYR A 23 -16.53 0.05 -13.09
C TYR A 23 -17.21 -0.74 -14.21
N ASP A 24 -18.50 -1.05 -14.07
CA ASP A 24 -19.26 -1.79 -15.09
C ASP A 24 -19.17 -1.11 -16.46
N GLN A 25 -19.34 0.22 -16.49
CA GLN A 25 -19.20 1.03 -17.71
C GLN A 25 -17.78 0.97 -18.32
N LEU A 26 -16.74 1.13 -17.50
CA LEU A 26 -15.34 1.19 -17.97
C LEU A 26 -14.77 -0.19 -18.32
N SER A 27 -15.23 -1.23 -17.65
CA SER A 27 -14.69 -2.59 -17.77
C SER A 27 -14.94 -3.25 -19.12
N ALA A 28 -15.83 -2.69 -19.95
CA ALA A 28 -16.09 -3.15 -21.31
C ALA A 28 -14.87 -3.02 -22.25
N ASP A 29 -14.00 -2.03 -22.01
CA ASP A 29 -12.72 -1.89 -22.73
C ASP A 29 -11.55 -2.37 -21.84
N PRO A 30 -10.82 -3.42 -22.24
CA PRO A 30 -9.71 -3.96 -21.45
C PRO A 30 -8.56 -2.97 -21.23
N ASN A 31 -8.49 -1.87 -22.00
CA ASN A 31 -7.44 -0.86 -21.85
C ASN A 31 -7.82 0.30 -20.92
N SER A 32 -9.05 0.34 -20.41
CA SER A 32 -9.55 1.48 -19.64
C SER A 32 -9.06 1.53 -18.18
N LEU A 33 -8.76 0.39 -17.57
CA LEU A 33 -8.39 0.29 -16.15
C LEU A 33 -7.13 -0.58 -16.00
N SER A 34 -5.96 0.07 -16.08
CA SER A 34 -4.67 -0.61 -15.99
C SER A 34 -4.36 -1.14 -14.59
N ASN A 35 -4.72 -0.36 -13.57
CA ASN A 35 -4.62 -0.68 -12.16
C ASN A 35 -5.94 -0.32 -11.50
N LEU A 36 -6.92 -1.24 -11.55
CA LEU A 36 -8.30 -1.01 -11.11
C LEU A 36 -8.41 -0.30 -9.76
N ASP A 37 -7.61 -0.72 -8.78
CA ASP A 37 -7.61 -0.22 -7.41
C ASP A 37 -7.13 1.23 -7.27
N GLN A 38 -6.37 1.74 -8.25
CA GLN A 38 -5.89 3.13 -8.29
C GLN A 38 -6.68 3.97 -9.28
N ASP A 39 -6.87 3.43 -10.48
CA ASP A 39 -7.49 4.13 -11.61
C ASP A 39 -8.97 4.44 -11.33
N LEU A 40 -9.72 3.51 -10.74
CA LEU A 40 -11.15 3.70 -10.49
C LEU A 40 -11.43 4.82 -9.46
N PRO A 41 -10.82 4.84 -8.26
CA PRO A 41 -10.95 5.98 -7.35
C PRO A 41 -10.46 7.29 -7.97
N ASN A 42 -9.34 7.27 -8.70
CA ASN A 42 -8.80 8.47 -9.36
C ASN A 42 -9.76 9.03 -10.41
N TYR A 43 -10.40 8.17 -11.21
CA TYR A 43 -11.40 8.58 -12.19
C TYR A 43 -12.66 9.13 -11.51
N ALA A 44 -13.14 8.45 -10.46
CA ALA A 44 -14.38 8.80 -9.78
C ALA A 44 -14.26 10.01 -8.83
N GLN A 45 -13.07 10.59 -8.64
CA GLN A 45 -12.80 11.60 -7.59
C GLN A 45 -13.69 12.85 -7.65
N HIS A 46 -14.19 13.21 -8.84
CA HIS A 46 -15.11 14.34 -9.02
C HIS A 46 -16.53 14.05 -8.52
N GLN A 47 -16.93 12.79 -8.47
CA GLN A 47 -18.23 12.33 -7.96
C GLN A 47 -18.12 11.86 -6.51
N ILE A 48 -17.01 11.22 -6.16
CA ILE A 48 -16.71 10.67 -4.84
C ILE A 48 -15.46 11.37 -4.31
N PRO A 49 -15.59 12.37 -3.43
CA PRO A 49 -14.47 13.19 -3.00
C PRO A 49 -13.36 12.38 -2.34
N ILE A 50 -12.12 12.64 -2.77
CA ILE A 50 -10.90 12.14 -2.14
C ILE A 50 -10.24 13.26 -1.34
N PHE A 51 -9.86 12.96 -0.10
CA PHE A 51 -9.11 13.87 0.75
C PHE A 51 -7.66 13.38 0.84
N SER A 52 -6.71 14.25 0.49
CA SER A 52 -5.29 13.90 0.52
C SER A 52 -4.79 13.75 1.95
N LEU A 53 -4.11 12.64 2.22
CA LEU A 53 -3.30 12.50 3.43
C LEU A 53 -2.01 13.32 3.27
N PRO A 54 -1.43 13.81 4.38
CA PRO A 54 -0.09 14.38 4.38
C PRO A 54 0.96 13.42 3.77
N GLN A 55 1.97 13.97 3.12
CA GLN A 55 2.98 13.20 2.35
C GLN A 55 3.72 12.18 3.22
N GLU A 56 3.95 12.49 4.50
CA GLU A 56 4.71 11.62 5.39
C GLU A 56 4.01 10.28 5.67
N TRP A 57 2.73 10.13 5.30
CA TRP A 57 2.02 8.86 5.44
C TRP A 57 2.48 7.78 4.48
N LEU A 58 3.14 8.12 3.37
CA LEU A 58 3.56 7.13 2.38
C LEU A 58 4.90 7.54 1.74
N TRP A 59 5.94 6.77 2.02
CA TRP A 59 7.23 6.92 1.35
C TRP A 59 7.52 5.73 0.45
N CYS A 60 8.15 5.96 -0.70
CA CYS A 60 8.66 4.90 -1.55
C CYS A 60 9.93 5.33 -2.28
N GLU A 61 10.90 4.42 -2.41
CA GLU A 61 12.26 4.73 -2.88
C GLU A 61 12.30 5.30 -4.31
N SER A 62 11.37 4.88 -5.17
CA SER A 62 11.41 5.30 -6.58
C SER A 62 10.94 6.73 -6.80
N TRP A 63 10.17 7.30 -5.86
CA TRP A 63 9.46 8.58 -6.06
C TRP A 63 9.63 9.60 -4.94
N CYS A 64 10.14 9.17 -3.78
CA CYS A 64 10.42 10.04 -2.64
C CYS A 64 11.94 10.23 -2.49
N SER A 65 12.36 11.35 -1.91
CA SER A 65 13.78 11.58 -1.62
C SER A 65 14.21 10.78 -0.38
N ASP A 66 15.49 10.44 -0.29
CA ASP A 66 16.04 9.70 0.87
C ASP A 66 15.89 10.51 2.16
N GLU A 67 16.00 11.84 2.10
CA GLU A 67 15.84 12.72 3.26
C GLU A 67 14.43 12.62 3.85
N SER A 68 13.39 12.52 3.00
CA SER A 68 12.00 12.42 3.46
C SER A 68 11.67 11.09 4.16
N LYS A 69 12.55 10.10 4.07
CA LYS A 69 12.36 8.78 4.70
C LYS A 69 12.35 8.87 6.22
N ALA A 70 13.08 9.83 6.80
CA ALA A 70 13.14 10.00 8.25
C ALA A 70 11.81 10.47 8.87
N GLU A 71 10.95 11.11 8.07
CA GLU A 71 9.62 11.57 8.51
C GLU A 71 8.52 10.55 8.20
N ALA A 72 8.85 9.50 7.42
CA ALA A 72 7.87 8.55 6.90
C ALA A 72 7.21 7.71 8.00
N LYS A 73 5.88 7.63 7.94
CA LYS A 73 5.05 6.81 8.83
C LYS A 73 4.81 5.42 8.27
N THR A 74 4.79 5.28 6.94
CA THR A 74 4.72 3.98 6.27
C THR A 74 5.63 3.97 5.05
N ILE A 75 6.18 2.79 4.74
CA ILE A 75 7.04 2.56 3.58
C ILE A 75 6.34 1.62 2.63
N ASP A 76 6.06 2.08 1.41
CA ASP A 76 5.68 1.19 0.31
C ASP A 76 6.93 0.74 -0.43
N LEU A 77 7.08 -0.57 -0.50
CA LEU A 77 8.08 -1.24 -1.31
C LEU A 77 7.58 -1.21 -2.76
N CYS A 78 7.59 -0.04 -3.43
CA CYS A 78 7.07 0.13 -4.79
C CYS A 78 7.96 -0.55 -5.86
N ASN A 79 7.43 -0.76 -7.07
CA ASN A 79 8.26 -1.22 -8.19
C ASN A 79 9.06 -0.06 -8.77
N ASN A 80 10.32 -0.32 -9.15
CA ASN A 80 11.13 0.67 -9.87
C ASN A 80 10.96 0.49 -11.39
N PRO A 81 10.67 1.55 -12.15
CA PRO A 81 10.46 1.45 -13.60
C PRO A 81 11.76 1.27 -14.40
N LYS A 82 12.93 1.62 -13.84
CA LYS A 82 14.23 1.54 -14.51
C LYS A 82 14.95 0.22 -14.30
N HIS A 83 14.76 -0.43 -13.14
CA HIS A 83 15.41 -1.70 -12.82
C HIS A 83 14.50 -2.60 -12.00
N LYS A 84 14.73 -3.91 -12.07
CA LYS A 84 13.99 -4.91 -11.29
C LYS A 84 14.83 -5.38 -10.11
N GLU A 85 14.32 -5.14 -8.91
CA GLU A 85 14.83 -5.71 -7.66
C GLU A 85 13.73 -6.59 -7.05
N PRO A 86 14.01 -7.83 -6.62
CA PRO A 86 13.06 -8.65 -5.89
C PRO A 86 12.61 -7.97 -4.59
N LYS A 87 11.32 -8.11 -4.23
CA LYS A 87 10.76 -7.47 -3.03
C LYS A 87 11.48 -7.87 -1.74
N LEU A 88 11.93 -9.11 -1.63
CA LEU A 88 12.64 -9.60 -0.44
C LEU A 88 14.01 -8.92 -0.28
N ASP A 89 14.73 -8.69 -1.38
CA ASP A 89 16.04 -8.04 -1.32
C ASP A 89 15.87 -6.55 -0.99
N MET A 90 14.88 -5.90 -1.62
CA MET A 90 14.52 -4.53 -1.31
C MET A 90 14.06 -4.37 0.14
N ALA A 91 13.28 -5.31 0.70
CA ALA A 91 12.82 -5.25 2.09
C ALA A 91 13.98 -5.29 3.08
N LYS A 92 14.93 -6.22 2.89
CA LYS A 92 16.14 -6.35 3.73
C LYS A 92 17.01 -5.10 3.70
N ARG A 93 17.07 -4.43 2.55
CA ARG A 93 17.88 -3.22 2.35
C ARG A 93 17.17 -1.96 2.84
N VAL A 94 15.94 -1.73 2.40
CA VAL A 94 15.17 -0.50 2.64
C VAL A 94 14.69 -0.42 4.09
N ILE A 95 14.24 -1.52 4.68
CA ILE A 95 13.73 -1.57 6.06
C ILE A 95 14.87 -2.05 6.98
N SER A 96 15.91 -1.24 7.06
CA SER A 96 17.11 -1.48 7.86
C SER A 96 17.74 -0.16 8.32
N GLY A 97 18.66 -0.23 9.27
CA GLY A 97 19.38 0.93 9.82
C GLY A 97 18.59 1.69 10.88
N ASP A 98 19.11 2.87 11.25
CA ASP A 98 18.72 3.59 12.47
C ASP A 98 17.33 4.26 12.40
N LEU A 99 16.70 4.29 11.22
CA LEU A 99 15.35 4.85 11.06
C LEU A 99 14.23 3.91 11.51
N PHE A 100 14.54 2.63 11.77
CA PHE A 100 13.56 1.63 12.15
C PHE A 100 13.89 1.07 13.54
N PRO A 101 12.89 0.89 14.41
CA PRO A 101 13.12 0.23 15.70
C PRO A 101 13.56 -1.23 15.50
N GLU A 102 13.05 -1.88 14.45
CA GLU A 102 13.36 -3.25 14.08
C GLU A 102 13.51 -3.34 12.55
N SER A 103 14.54 -4.05 12.10
CA SER A 103 14.74 -4.32 10.68
C SER A 103 13.79 -5.43 10.20
N TRP A 104 13.58 -5.49 8.88
CA TRP A 104 12.77 -6.56 8.28
C TRP A 104 13.27 -7.97 8.63
N LEU A 105 14.58 -8.15 8.73
CA LEU A 105 15.18 -9.44 9.12
C LEU A 105 14.86 -9.85 10.56
N GLN A 106 14.77 -8.89 11.47
CA GLN A 106 14.41 -9.15 12.87
C GLN A 106 12.92 -9.53 12.97
N LEU A 107 12.05 -8.78 12.30
CA LEU A 107 10.62 -9.09 12.25
C LEU A 107 10.33 -10.45 11.60
N ASP A 108 11.01 -10.78 10.50
CA ASP A 108 10.90 -12.09 9.84
C ASP A 108 11.39 -13.24 10.75
N ALA A 109 12.44 -13.00 11.54
CA ALA A 109 12.93 -13.97 12.53
C ALA A 109 11.95 -14.16 13.69
N GLU A 110 11.29 -13.09 14.15
CA GLU A 110 10.26 -13.15 15.19
C GLU A 110 9.08 -14.05 14.75
N VAL A 111 8.58 -13.85 13.53
CA VAL A 111 7.50 -14.68 12.98
C VAL A 111 7.93 -16.15 12.90
N LYS A 112 9.13 -16.44 12.40
CA LYS A 112 9.64 -17.82 12.32
C LYS A 112 9.78 -18.48 13.69
N ALA A 113 10.19 -17.72 14.70
CA ALA A 113 10.27 -18.23 16.06
C ALA A 113 8.87 -18.54 16.63
N ALA A 114 7.89 -17.69 16.35
CA ALA A 114 6.50 -17.91 16.75
C ALA A 114 5.90 -19.13 16.05
N GLU A 115 6.14 -19.31 14.75
CA GLU A 115 5.71 -20.48 13.98
C GLU A 115 6.30 -21.78 14.54
N ALA A 116 7.62 -21.82 14.78
CA ALA A 116 8.28 -22.98 15.37
C ALA A 116 7.76 -23.31 16.79
N ALA A 117 7.47 -22.28 17.60
CA ALA A 117 6.89 -22.47 18.93
C ALA A 117 5.47 -23.06 18.86
N TYR A 118 4.66 -22.62 17.90
CA TYR A 118 3.32 -23.15 17.68
C TYR A 118 3.35 -24.62 17.23
N GLU A 119 4.25 -24.98 16.32
CA GLU A 119 4.42 -26.36 15.86
C GLU A 119 4.85 -27.29 16.99
N LEU A 120 5.77 -26.85 17.85
CA LEU A 120 6.20 -27.62 19.02
C LEU A 120 5.09 -27.81 20.05
N ALA A 121 4.21 -26.83 20.23
CA ALA A 121 3.08 -26.92 21.16
C ALA A 121 1.89 -27.74 20.62
N SER A 122 1.82 -27.92 19.30
CA SER A 122 0.73 -28.64 18.61
C SER A 122 1.02 -30.13 18.39
N ASN A 123 2.24 -30.59 18.67
CA ASN A 123 2.68 -31.99 18.64
C ASN A 123 2.77 -32.57 20.05
#